data_AF-A0A318XH53-F1
#
_entry.id   AF-A0A318XH53-F1
#
_cell.length_a   1.000
_cell.length_b   1.000
_cell.length_c   1.000
_cell.angle_alpha   90.00
_cell.angle_beta   90.00
_cell.angle_gamma   90.00
#
_symmetry.space_group_name_H-M   'P 1'
#
loop_
_entity.id
_entity.type
_entity.pdbx_description
1 polymer ?
#
loop_
_entity_poly.entity_id
_entity_poly.type
_entity_poly.pdbx_seq_one_letter_code
_entity_poly.pdbx_strand_id
1 'polypeptide(L)'
;MKKPSRFILHIKRISRKYKKLGNLIVYIYRILKSSYIRTFVNFTFTTVLTIQMKLADFETYKLNQEEFYQDKWHILITCVFIVLYNWATILIDNYQKYQEKIIKCVKEIVNRETVINDTIGKKLYEITKCISAKSSSIPVKSDFVNFSYQDVAALVCHNIYDAIKVSTEKDSHQVSLMQRFKEKKTGVEYIKMISYGNANQITPSIFDKHFYLDYDQNYFHVKIFNENQNNIFILKNAEEIKKHFVYGKRSNEDEIVQYIAIPVVCENEGIVSLLQIEIKENMLIGRTKEEIREFVKPFMAYIHVLTVSYYQEELFKVLAKKFDILKKSKDRKKSFIEGMSKYEQH
;
A
#
# COMPACT_ATOMS: atom_id res chain seq x y z
N MET A 1 -9.45 -12.32 -9.49
CA MET A 1 -10.17 -11.05 -9.83
C MET A 1 -10.48 -11.00 -11.32
N LYS A 2 -11.71 -10.66 -11.74
CA LYS A 2 -12.00 -10.29 -13.15
C LYS A 2 -11.46 -8.88 -13.42
N LYS A 3 -10.16 -8.81 -13.67
CA LYS A 3 -9.51 -8.00 -14.70
C LYS A 3 -10.43 -6.87 -15.31
N PRO A 4 -10.31 -5.58 -14.93
CA PRO A 4 -10.99 -4.47 -15.62
C PRO A 4 -10.40 -4.30 -17.03
N SER A 5 -11.16 -4.42 -18.12
CA SER A 5 -10.59 -4.59 -19.49
C SER A 5 -9.49 -3.57 -19.83
N ARG A 6 -8.48 -3.97 -20.62
CA ARG A 6 -7.39 -3.09 -21.10
C ARG A 6 -7.93 -1.82 -21.78
N PHE A 7 -9.17 -1.86 -22.26
CA PHE A 7 -9.89 -0.76 -22.87
C PHE A 7 -10.19 0.39 -21.90
N ILE A 8 -10.61 0.11 -20.65
CA ILE A 8 -10.90 1.14 -19.65
C ILE A 8 -9.64 1.98 -19.33
N LEU A 9 -8.48 1.32 -19.29
CA LEU A 9 -7.18 1.95 -19.11
C LEU A 9 -6.82 2.88 -20.27
N HIS A 10 -7.09 2.45 -21.50
CA HIS A 10 -6.87 3.25 -22.69
C HIS A 10 -7.79 4.47 -22.72
N ILE A 11 -9.06 4.29 -22.35
CA ILE A 11 -10.04 5.38 -22.23
C ILE A 11 -9.61 6.40 -21.18
N LYS A 12 -9.15 5.99 -19.98
CA LYS A 12 -8.68 6.93 -18.93
C LYS A 12 -7.46 7.73 -19.40
N ARG A 13 -6.54 7.10 -20.13
CA ARG A 13 -5.34 7.76 -20.69
C ARG A 13 -5.70 8.73 -21.81
N ILE A 14 -6.61 8.36 -22.70
CA ILE A 14 -7.11 9.21 -23.80
C ILE A 14 -7.91 10.39 -23.24
N SER A 15 -8.76 10.15 -22.24
CA SER A 15 -9.53 11.17 -21.52
C SER A 15 -8.65 12.24 -20.87
N ARG A 16 -7.53 11.83 -20.23
CA ARG A 16 -6.55 12.77 -19.67
C ARG A 16 -5.81 13.59 -20.74
N LYS A 17 -5.60 13.02 -21.94
CA LYS A 17 -4.91 13.70 -23.06
C LYS A 17 -5.82 14.67 -23.83
N TYR A 18 -7.14 14.43 -23.85
CA TYR A 18 -8.11 15.24 -24.58
C TYR A 18 -9.25 15.70 -23.68
N LYS A 19 -9.14 16.91 -23.10
CA LYS A 19 -10.06 17.45 -22.09
C LYS A 19 -11.56 17.41 -22.49
N LYS A 20 -11.89 17.73 -23.75
CA LYS A 20 -13.27 17.66 -24.28
C LYS A 20 -13.80 16.23 -24.38
N LEU A 21 -12.96 15.32 -24.88
CA LEU A 21 -13.26 13.89 -25.01
C LEU A 21 -13.39 13.23 -23.63
N GLY A 22 -12.55 13.66 -22.67
CA GLY A 22 -12.63 13.22 -21.29
C GLY A 22 -13.92 13.63 -20.60
N ASN A 23 -14.41 14.85 -20.82
CA ASN A 23 -15.70 15.29 -20.29
C ASN A 23 -16.87 14.47 -20.86
N LEU A 24 -16.84 14.16 -22.17
CA LEU A 24 -17.85 13.31 -22.82
C LEU A 24 -17.82 11.89 -22.24
N ILE A 25 -16.65 11.30 -22.08
CA ILE A 25 -16.47 9.97 -21.45
C ILE A 25 -17.02 9.97 -20.02
N VAL A 26 -16.76 11.01 -19.23
CA VAL A 26 -17.27 11.14 -17.86
C VAL A 26 -18.79 11.27 -17.84
N TYR A 27 -19.36 12.01 -18.79
CA TYR A 27 -20.81 12.16 -18.93
C TYR A 27 -21.48 10.83 -19.29
N ILE A 28 -20.94 10.12 -20.30
CA ILE A 28 -21.40 8.77 -20.69
C ILE A 28 -21.28 7.80 -19.51
N TYR A 29 -20.18 7.84 -18.77
CA TYR A 29 -20.01 7.04 -17.56
C TYR A 29 -21.07 7.35 -16.50
N ARG A 30 -21.39 8.62 -16.25
CA ARG A 30 -22.45 9.02 -15.29
C ARG A 30 -23.82 8.51 -15.71
N ILE A 31 -24.16 8.62 -17.00
CA ILE A 31 -25.41 8.11 -17.55
C ILE A 31 -25.49 6.60 -17.39
N LEU A 32 -24.49 5.88 -17.89
CA LEU A 32 -24.45 4.43 -17.85
C LEU A 32 -24.27 3.88 -16.43
N LYS A 33 -23.82 4.69 -15.46
CA LYS A 33 -23.77 4.30 -14.05
C LYS A 33 -25.18 4.13 -13.46
N SER A 34 -26.17 4.92 -13.89
CA SER A 34 -27.52 4.87 -13.35
C SER A 34 -28.22 3.55 -13.70
N SER A 35 -28.71 2.81 -12.71
CA SER A 35 -29.51 1.60 -12.93
C SER A 35 -30.80 1.91 -13.68
N TYR A 36 -31.45 3.04 -13.35
CA TYR A 36 -32.68 3.49 -14.02
C TYR A 36 -32.48 3.72 -15.51
N ILE A 37 -31.41 4.41 -15.89
CA ILE A 37 -31.13 4.69 -17.30
C ILE A 37 -30.78 3.39 -18.03
N ARG A 38 -30.08 2.46 -17.36
CA ARG A 38 -29.79 1.15 -17.95
C ARG A 38 -31.03 0.33 -18.23
N THR A 39 -31.93 0.24 -17.26
CA THR A 39 -33.22 -0.44 -17.43
C THR A 39 -34.04 0.20 -18.55
N PHE A 40 -34.10 1.53 -18.58
CA PHE A 40 -34.81 2.27 -19.61
C PHE A 40 -34.25 1.98 -21.01
N VAL A 41 -32.94 2.08 -21.21
CA VAL A 41 -32.30 1.82 -22.51
C VAL A 41 -32.49 0.37 -22.95
N ASN A 42 -32.37 -0.60 -22.04
CA ASN A 42 -32.65 -2.00 -22.34
C ASN A 42 -34.11 -2.24 -22.75
N PHE A 43 -35.06 -1.58 -22.07
CA PHE A 43 -36.47 -1.63 -22.43
C PHE A 43 -36.72 -1.02 -23.82
N THR A 44 -36.13 0.14 -24.12
CA THR A 44 -36.23 0.79 -25.44
C THR A 44 -35.66 -0.11 -26.53
N PHE A 45 -34.45 -0.66 -26.35
CA PHE A 45 -33.85 -1.55 -27.34
C PHE A 45 -34.66 -2.81 -27.58
N THR A 46 -35.19 -3.43 -26.51
CA THR A 46 -36.04 -4.63 -26.63
C THR A 46 -37.33 -4.31 -27.39
N THR A 47 -37.94 -3.16 -27.11
CA THR A 47 -39.17 -2.71 -27.79
C THR A 47 -38.91 -2.42 -29.27
N VAL A 48 -37.84 -1.68 -29.58
CA VAL A 48 -37.46 -1.36 -30.97
C VAL A 48 -37.15 -2.64 -31.74
N LEU A 49 -36.38 -3.56 -31.16
CA LEU A 49 -36.07 -4.84 -31.81
C LEU A 49 -37.32 -5.68 -32.06
N THR A 50 -38.27 -5.69 -31.10
CA THR A 50 -39.54 -6.41 -31.25
C THR A 50 -40.37 -5.82 -32.39
N ILE A 51 -40.44 -4.48 -32.50
CA ILE A 51 -41.15 -3.80 -33.58
C ILE A 51 -40.47 -4.08 -34.93
N GLN A 52 -39.14 -3.99 -35.00
CA GLN A 52 -38.37 -4.30 -36.21
C GLN A 52 -38.57 -5.75 -36.66
N MET A 53 -38.53 -6.71 -35.74
CA MET A 53 -38.79 -8.12 -36.05
C MET A 53 -40.22 -8.38 -36.54
N LYS A 54 -41.21 -7.64 -36.01
CA LYS A 54 -42.61 -7.77 -36.46
C LYS A 54 -42.87 -7.15 -37.82
N LEU A 55 -42.20 -6.03 -38.13
CA LEU A 55 -42.32 -5.35 -39.43
C LEU A 55 -41.48 -6.00 -40.52
N ALA A 56 -40.43 -6.71 -40.14
CA ALA A 56 -39.60 -7.44 -41.07
C ALA A 56 -40.34 -8.66 -41.63
N ASP A 57 -40.67 -8.59 -42.91
CA ASP A 57 -41.18 -9.74 -43.66
C ASP A 57 -40.04 -10.75 -43.92
N PHE A 58 -40.09 -11.89 -43.25
CA PHE A 58 -39.13 -12.98 -43.42
C PHE A 58 -39.58 -14.05 -44.42
N GLU A 59 -40.80 -13.94 -44.97
CA GLU A 59 -41.38 -14.96 -45.84
C GLU A 59 -41.19 -14.65 -47.33
N THR A 60 -41.13 -13.37 -47.69
CA THR A 60 -41.13 -12.91 -49.09
C THR A 60 -39.78 -13.09 -49.82
N TYR A 61 -38.65 -12.99 -49.13
CA TYR A 61 -37.33 -13.02 -49.76
C TYR A 61 -36.50 -14.23 -49.32
N LYS A 62 -35.83 -14.90 -50.26
CA LYS A 62 -34.89 -15.99 -49.94
C LYS A 62 -33.59 -15.41 -49.38
N LEU A 63 -33.01 -16.09 -48.39
CA LEU A 63 -31.78 -15.71 -47.67
C LEU A 63 -30.57 -15.32 -48.56
N ASN A 64 -30.52 -15.77 -49.82
CA ASN A 64 -29.41 -15.52 -50.74
C ASN A 64 -29.66 -14.36 -51.72
N GLN A 65 -30.75 -13.62 -51.59
CA GLN A 65 -31.07 -12.47 -52.45
C GLN A 65 -30.52 -11.18 -51.85
N GLU A 66 -29.97 -10.31 -52.70
CA GLU A 66 -29.35 -9.05 -52.29
C GLU A 66 -30.36 -8.09 -51.62
N GLU A 67 -31.62 -8.15 -52.09
CA GLU A 67 -32.77 -7.41 -51.54
C GLU A 67 -33.08 -7.78 -50.08
N PHE A 68 -32.86 -9.05 -49.68
CA PHE A 68 -33.00 -9.49 -48.30
C PHE A 68 -32.00 -8.77 -47.37
N TYR A 69 -30.75 -8.61 -47.80
CA TYR A 69 -29.72 -7.96 -46.99
C TYR A 69 -29.93 -6.44 -46.88
N GLN A 70 -30.39 -5.79 -47.95
CA GLN A 70 -30.71 -4.37 -47.93
C GLN A 70 -31.88 -4.07 -46.98
N ASP A 71 -32.93 -4.89 -47.02
CA ASP A 71 -34.08 -4.70 -46.14
C ASP A 71 -33.75 -5.02 -44.67
N LYS A 72 -32.97 -6.08 -44.37
CA LYS A 72 -32.72 -6.52 -42.97
C LYS A 72 -31.51 -5.87 -42.29
N TRP A 73 -30.77 -5.00 -42.97
CA TRP A 73 -29.57 -4.34 -42.42
C TRP A 73 -29.84 -3.58 -41.10
N HIS A 74 -31.03 -3.00 -40.95
CA HIS A 74 -31.41 -2.26 -39.74
C HIS A 74 -31.50 -3.16 -38.50
N ILE A 75 -31.93 -4.43 -38.62
CA ILE A 75 -31.95 -5.40 -37.51
C ILE A 75 -30.52 -5.73 -37.08
N LEU A 76 -29.64 -5.97 -38.05
CA LEU A 76 -28.23 -6.25 -37.77
C LEU A 76 -27.57 -5.07 -37.04
N ILE A 77 -27.82 -3.83 -37.49
CA ILE A 77 -27.33 -2.63 -36.81
C ILE A 77 -27.84 -2.58 -35.35
N THR A 78 -29.14 -2.77 -35.11
CA THR A 78 -29.71 -2.77 -33.75
C THR A 78 -29.06 -3.83 -32.86
N CYS A 79 -28.88 -5.06 -33.38
CA CYS A 79 -28.19 -6.14 -32.66
C CYS A 79 -26.75 -5.77 -32.28
N VAL A 80 -25.99 -5.18 -33.21
CA VAL A 80 -24.62 -4.71 -32.93
C VAL A 80 -24.63 -3.64 -31.84
N PHE A 81 -25.56 -2.68 -31.88
CA PHE A 81 -25.69 -1.66 -30.83
C PHE A 81 -26.01 -2.26 -29.46
N ILE A 82 -26.91 -3.26 -29.39
CA ILE A 82 -27.23 -3.95 -28.14
C ILE A 82 -25.99 -4.65 -27.57
N VAL A 83 -25.22 -5.35 -28.41
CA VAL A 83 -23.99 -6.04 -27.98
C VAL A 83 -22.96 -5.03 -27.46
N LEU A 84 -22.73 -3.93 -28.20
CA LEU A 84 -21.79 -2.88 -27.78
C LEU A 84 -22.23 -2.20 -26.48
N TYR A 85 -23.53 -1.93 -26.33
CA TYR A 85 -24.10 -1.37 -25.12
C TYR A 85 -23.91 -2.29 -23.91
N ASN A 86 -24.27 -3.57 -24.05
CA ASN A 86 -24.09 -4.56 -22.99
C ASN A 86 -22.61 -4.75 -22.63
N TRP A 87 -21.72 -4.68 -23.62
CA TRP A 87 -20.30 -4.72 -23.33
C TRP A 87 -19.84 -3.49 -22.53
N ALA A 88 -20.31 -2.30 -22.90
CA ALA A 88 -20.01 -1.06 -22.18
C ALA A 88 -20.55 -1.07 -20.73
N THR A 89 -21.77 -1.58 -20.49
CA THR A 89 -22.33 -1.69 -19.13
C THR A 89 -21.54 -2.66 -18.27
N ILE A 90 -21.15 -3.83 -18.79
CA ILE A 90 -20.27 -4.79 -18.09
C ILE A 90 -18.94 -4.16 -17.72
N LEU A 91 -18.35 -3.36 -18.60
CA LEU A 91 -17.11 -2.64 -18.32
C LEU A 91 -17.27 -1.63 -17.18
N ILE A 92 -18.37 -0.90 -17.17
CA ILE A 92 -18.68 0.08 -16.13
C ILE A 92 -18.93 -0.59 -14.78
N ASP A 93 -19.64 -1.72 -14.74
CA ASP A 93 -19.88 -2.47 -13.51
C ASP A 93 -18.59 -3.02 -12.91
N ASN A 94 -17.70 -3.55 -13.76
CA ASN A 94 -16.38 -4.00 -13.31
C ASN A 94 -15.55 -2.84 -12.75
N TYR A 95 -15.66 -1.64 -13.35
CA TYR A 95 -14.98 -0.45 -12.84
C TYR A 95 -15.58 0.06 -11.52
N GLN A 96 -16.90 0.04 -11.37
CA GLN A 96 -17.58 0.42 -10.13
C GLN A 96 -17.17 -0.48 -8.96
N LYS A 97 -17.23 -1.81 -9.18
CA LYS A 97 -16.77 -2.79 -8.18
C LYS A 97 -15.31 -2.55 -7.77
N TYR A 98 -14.45 -2.18 -8.72
CA TYR A 98 -13.06 -1.83 -8.43
C TYR A 98 -12.95 -0.56 -7.57
N GLN A 99 -13.70 0.50 -7.92
CA GLN A 99 -13.72 1.75 -7.16
C GLN A 99 -14.28 1.57 -5.74
N GLU A 100 -15.35 0.80 -5.58
CA GLU A 100 -15.94 0.49 -4.26
C GLU A 100 -14.92 -0.19 -3.34
N LYS A 101 -14.12 -1.13 -3.86
CA LYS A 101 -13.05 -1.77 -3.10
C LYS A 101 -11.96 -0.79 -2.68
N ILE A 102 -11.53 0.11 -3.56
CA ILE A 102 -10.57 1.17 -3.22
C ILE A 102 -11.14 2.07 -2.12
N ILE A 103 -12.39 2.53 -2.28
CA ILE A 103 -13.04 3.41 -1.29
C ILE A 103 -13.16 2.70 0.06
N LYS A 104 -13.53 1.41 0.07
CA LYS A 104 -13.57 0.59 1.28
C LYS A 104 -12.19 0.50 1.95
N CYS A 105 -11.13 0.28 1.16
CA CYS A 105 -9.75 0.27 1.64
C CYS A 105 -9.36 1.62 2.26
N VAL A 106 -9.61 2.73 1.56
CA VAL A 106 -9.29 4.08 2.02
C VAL A 106 -10.02 4.39 3.33
N LYS A 107 -11.32 4.07 3.41
CA LYS A 107 -12.11 4.28 4.62
C LYS A 107 -11.53 3.50 5.80
N GLU A 108 -11.12 2.26 5.58
CA GLU A 108 -10.53 1.42 6.61
C GLU A 108 -9.16 1.96 7.08
N ILE A 109 -8.33 2.42 6.15
CA ILE A 109 -7.03 3.04 6.45
C ILE A 109 -7.21 4.28 7.33
N VAL A 110 -8.11 5.18 6.94
CA VAL A 110 -8.38 6.43 7.67
C VAL A 110 -8.94 6.12 9.06
N ASN A 111 -9.88 5.18 9.18
CA ASN A 111 -10.43 4.76 10.46
C ASN A 111 -9.38 4.11 11.39
N ARG A 112 -8.40 3.41 10.83
CA ARG A 112 -7.33 2.76 11.61
C ARG A 112 -6.20 3.72 11.94
N GLU A 113 -5.95 4.72 11.10
CA GLU A 113 -4.94 5.75 11.35
C GLU A 113 -5.22 6.51 12.66
N THR A 114 -6.48 6.82 12.95
CA THR A 114 -6.84 7.43 14.24
C THR A 114 -6.47 6.55 15.42
N VAL A 115 -6.67 5.23 15.32
CA VAL A 115 -6.28 4.26 16.36
C VAL A 115 -4.76 4.21 16.53
N ILE A 116 -3.99 4.27 15.45
CA ILE A 116 -2.52 4.35 15.51
C ILE A 116 -2.09 5.63 16.22
N ASN A 117 -2.64 6.77 15.81
CA ASN A 117 -2.30 8.07 16.38
C ASN A 117 -2.67 8.16 17.86
N ASP A 118 -3.82 7.61 18.26
CA ASP A 118 -4.22 7.53 19.67
C ASP A 118 -3.29 6.64 20.49
N THR A 119 -2.85 5.51 19.93
CA THR A 119 -1.93 4.57 20.60
C THR A 119 -0.55 5.20 20.79
N ILE A 120 -0.03 5.86 19.74
CA ILE A 120 1.23 6.61 19.80
C ILE A 120 1.10 7.77 20.79
N GLY A 121 0.00 8.53 20.73
CA GLY A 121 -0.28 9.65 21.61
C GLY A 121 -0.30 9.25 23.10
N LYS A 122 -0.93 8.11 23.42
CA LYS A 122 -0.92 7.55 24.79
C LYS A 122 0.49 7.19 25.26
N LYS A 123 1.29 6.50 24.43
CA LYS A 123 2.68 6.17 24.76
C LYS A 123 3.54 7.41 25.00
N LEU A 124 3.40 8.43 24.14
CA LEU A 124 4.13 9.70 24.31
C LEU A 124 3.69 10.48 25.54
N TYR A 125 2.39 10.47 25.86
CA TYR A 125 1.86 11.06 27.08
C TYR A 125 2.44 10.39 28.33
N GLU A 126 2.53 9.06 28.35
CA GLU A 126 3.14 8.32 29.47
C GLU A 126 4.60 8.68 29.66
N ILE A 127 5.40 8.71 28.58
CA ILE A 127 6.81 9.15 28.64
C ILE A 127 6.92 10.57 29.17
N THR A 128 6.10 11.49 28.65
CA THR A 128 6.09 12.90 29.07
C THR A 128 5.72 13.04 30.54
N LYS A 129 4.73 12.26 31.01
CA LYS A 129 4.32 12.21 32.41
C LYS A 129 5.43 11.67 33.30
N CYS A 130 6.13 10.61 32.88
CA CYS A 130 7.27 10.05 33.63
C CYS A 130 8.43 11.04 33.76
N ILE A 131 8.72 11.79 32.70
CA ILE A 131 9.75 12.84 32.71
C ILE A 131 9.33 14.02 33.60
N SER A 132 8.08 14.46 33.48
CA SER A 132 7.58 15.68 34.15
C SER A 132 7.29 15.48 35.62
N ALA A 133 6.82 14.30 36.03
CA ALA A 133 6.48 14.01 37.43
C ALA A 133 7.71 13.90 38.35
N LYS A 134 8.90 13.66 37.77
CA LYS A 134 10.16 13.45 38.48
C LYS A 134 11.01 14.73 38.56
N SER A 135 10.41 15.89 38.87
CA SER A 135 11.12 17.18 38.90
C SER A 135 12.37 17.22 39.80
N SER A 136 12.48 16.32 40.78
CA SER A 136 13.59 16.18 41.72
C SER A 136 14.66 15.15 41.33
N SER A 137 14.47 14.35 40.27
CA SER A 137 15.40 13.29 39.86
C SER A 137 15.66 13.29 38.35
N ILE A 138 16.93 13.14 37.96
CA ILE A 138 17.34 13.05 36.55
C ILE A 138 16.67 11.80 35.92
N PRO A 139 15.94 11.94 34.80
CA PRO A 139 15.34 10.81 34.11
C PRO A 139 16.37 9.71 33.79
N VAL A 140 15.98 8.46 33.95
CA VAL A 140 16.83 7.30 33.65
C VAL A 140 16.44 6.67 32.31
N LYS A 141 17.34 5.90 31.71
CA LYS A 141 17.12 5.25 30.40
C LYS A 141 15.79 4.49 30.32
N SER A 142 15.38 3.83 31.40
CA SER A 142 14.10 3.10 31.49
C SER A 142 12.86 3.98 31.33
N ASP A 143 12.96 5.28 31.64
CA ASP A 143 11.85 6.24 31.48
C ASP A 143 11.52 6.51 29.99
N PHE A 144 12.40 6.11 29.07
CA PHE A 144 12.25 6.27 27.62
C PHE A 144 11.95 4.95 26.88
N VAL A 145 11.89 3.81 27.58
CA VAL A 145 11.82 2.47 26.95
C VAL A 145 10.44 2.13 26.36
N ASN A 146 9.39 2.85 26.74
CA ASN A 146 8.01 2.51 26.35
C ASN A 146 7.66 2.84 24.88
N PHE A 147 8.56 3.46 24.13
CA PHE A 147 8.35 3.78 22.72
C PHE A 147 9.43 3.14 21.86
N SER A 148 9.08 2.07 21.13
CA SER A 148 9.94 1.45 20.13
C SER A 148 9.39 1.67 18.73
N TYR A 149 10.28 1.97 17.79
CA TYR A 149 9.96 2.05 16.38
C TYR A 149 9.40 0.72 15.85
N GLN A 150 9.88 -0.41 16.37
CA GLN A 150 9.41 -1.75 16.00
C GLN A 150 7.94 -1.99 16.37
N ASP A 151 7.48 -1.46 17.51
CA ASP A 151 6.07 -1.56 17.92
C ASP A 151 5.15 -0.80 16.95
N VAL A 152 5.57 0.41 16.56
CA VAL A 152 4.83 1.21 15.59
C VAL A 152 4.84 0.53 14.22
N ALA A 153 5.98 -0.03 13.81
CA ALA A 153 6.10 -0.82 12.60
C ALA A 153 5.13 -2.01 12.57
N ALA A 154 4.99 -2.75 13.69
CA ALA A 154 4.02 -3.84 13.84
C ALA A 154 2.59 -3.36 13.69
N LEU A 155 2.24 -2.27 14.35
CA LEU A 155 0.91 -1.71 14.25
C LEU A 155 0.59 -1.26 12.81
N VAL A 156 1.54 -0.63 12.12
CA VAL A 156 1.39 -0.23 10.72
C VAL A 156 1.25 -1.44 9.80
N CYS A 157 2.12 -2.46 9.93
CA CYS A 157 2.06 -3.66 9.08
C CYS A 157 0.72 -4.39 9.23
N HIS A 158 0.24 -4.57 10.47
CA HIS A 158 -1.06 -5.21 10.73
C HIS A 158 -2.23 -4.39 10.18
N ASN A 159 -2.23 -3.07 10.33
CA ASN A 159 -3.32 -2.23 9.83
C ASN A 159 -3.38 -2.17 8.30
N ILE A 160 -2.24 -2.13 7.62
CA ILE A 160 -2.19 -2.22 6.16
C ILE A 160 -2.67 -3.61 5.71
N TYR A 161 -2.19 -4.66 6.36
CA TYR A 161 -2.63 -6.03 6.08
C TYR A 161 -4.15 -6.15 6.21
N ASP A 162 -4.74 -5.69 7.32
CA ASP A 162 -6.18 -5.75 7.54
C ASP A 162 -6.97 -4.90 6.55
N ALA A 163 -6.49 -3.70 6.22
CA ALA A 163 -7.15 -2.83 5.23
C ALA A 163 -7.21 -3.48 3.84
N ILE A 164 -6.12 -4.13 3.43
CA ILE A 164 -6.09 -4.91 2.18
C ILE A 164 -7.03 -6.11 2.30
N LYS A 165 -7.03 -6.83 3.43
CA LYS A 165 -7.93 -7.99 3.66
C LYS A 165 -9.40 -7.61 3.58
N VAL A 166 -9.81 -6.54 4.25
CA VAL A 166 -11.21 -6.06 4.28
C VAL A 166 -11.66 -5.56 2.92
N SER A 167 -10.78 -4.87 2.18
CA SER A 167 -11.11 -4.32 0.87
C SER A 167 -11.22 -5.38 -0.22
N THR A 168 -10.49 -6.48 -0.07
CA THR A 168 -10.36 -7.49 -1.12
C THR A 168 -11.04 -8.82 -0.82
N GLU A 169 -11.36 -9.08 0.45
CA GLU A 169 -11.93 -10.32 0.97
C GLU A 169 -11.00 -11.53 0.79
N LYS A 170 -9.69 -11.27 0.79
CA LYS A 170 -8.63 -12.27 0.67
C LYS A 170 -7.56 -12.05 1.72
N ASP A 171 -6.87 -13.12 2.09
CA ASP A 171 -5.78 -13.17 3.07
C ASP A 171 -4.44 -13.57 2.43
N SER A 172 -4.38 -13.62 1.10
CA SER A 172 -3.23 -14.04 0.30
C SER A 172 -2.17 -12.94 0.13
N HIS A 173 -2.00 -12.05 1.10
CA HIS A 173 -1.00 -10.98 1.05
C HIS A 173 -0.17 -10.91 2.32
N GLN A 174 1.02 -10.33 2.19
CA GLN A 174 1.93 -10.10 3.29
C GLN A 174 2.39 -8.65 3.24
N VAL A 175 2.42 -8.02 4.41
CA VAL A 175 3.02 -6.69 4.60
C VAL A 175 4.22 -6.89 5.51
N SER A 176 5.34 -6.23 5.23
CA SER A 176 6.51 -6.28 6.10
C SER A 176 7.31 -4.99 6.07
N LEU A 177 8.10 -4.76 7.11
CA LEU A 177 8.98 -3.61 7.22
C LEU A 177 10.42 -4.07 7.43
N MET A 178 11.29 -3.69 6.50
CA MET A 178 12.74 -3.81 6.63
C MET A 178 13.29 -2.51 7.21
N GLN A 179 14.25 -2.57 8.13
CA GLN A 179 14.94 -1.40 8.67
C GLN A 179 16.46 -1.55 8.49
N ARG A 180 17.13 -0.42 8.23
CA ARG A 180 18.58 -0.29 8.16
C ARG A 180 19.19 -0.12 9.54
N PHE A 181 20.29 -0.83 9.74
CA PHE A 181 21.08 -0.83 10.96
C PHE A 181 22.55 -0.70 10.62
N LYS A 182 23.33 -0.28 11.62
CA LYS A 182 24.78 -0.20 11.55
C LYS A 182 25.40 -0.99 12.70
N GLU A 183 26.28 -1.94 12.38
CA GLU A 183 26.99 -2.71 13.39
C GLU A 183 27.91 -1.81 14.21
N LYS A 184 27.85 -1.93 15.54
CA LYS A 184 28.64 -1.07 16.45
C LYS A 184 30.15 -1.27 16.35
N LYS A 185 30.61 -2.49 16.02
CA LYS A 185 32.03 -2.85 16.02
C LYS A 185 32.69 -2.58 14.68
N THR A 186 32.05 -3.01 13.60
CA THR A 186 32.60 -2.99 12.24
C THR A 186 32.18 -1.74 11.47
N GLY A 187 31.08 -1.10 11.88
CA GLY A 187 30.46 0.00 11.13
C GLY A 187 29.74 -0.45 9.86
N VAL A 188 29.70 -1.76 9.59
CA VAL A 188 29.05 -2.31 8.40
C VAL A 188 27.54 -2.17 8.54
N GLU A 189 26.90 -1.80 7.42
CA GLU A 189 25.47 -1.59 7.38
C GLU A 189 24.74 -2.82 6.84
N TYR A 190 23.61 -3.10 7.46
CA TYR A 190 22.74 -4.20 7.08
C TYR A 190 21.29 -3.79 7.23
N ILE A 191 20.42 -4.54 6.57
CA ILE A 191 18.98 -4.42 6.71
C ILE A 191 18.43 -5.73 7.26
N LYS A 192 17.37 -5.63 8.07
CA LYS A 192 16.63 -6.78 8.55
C LYS A 192 15.15 -6.47 8.67
N MET A 193 14.33 -7.51 8.56
CA MET A 193 12.89 -7.39 8.78
C MET A 193 12.65 -7.24 10.28
N ILE A 194 12.00 -6.14 10.67
CA ILE A 194 11.64 -5.87 12.07
C ILE A 194 10.17 -6.18 12.35
N SER A 195 9.34 -6.26 11.32
CA SER A 195 7.91 -6.41 11.46
C SER A 195 7.22 -6.98 10.22
N TYR A 196 6.08 -7.63 10.42
CA TYR A 196 5.25 -8.21 9.37
C TYR A 196 3.77 -8.32 9.77
N GLY A 197 2.89 -8.45 8.77
CA GLY A 197 1.47 -8.77 8.90
C GLY A 197 1.06 -9.74 7.79
N ASN A 198 0.46 -10.88 8.17
CA ASN A 198 -0.07 -11.91 7.27
C ASN A 198 -1.23 -12.66 7.93
N ALA A 199 -1.90 -13.55 7.19
CA ALA A 199 -3.13 -14.25 7.59
C ALA A 199 -3.12 -14.90 8.98
N ASN A 200 -2.02 -15.58 9.30
CA ASN A 200 -1.91 -16.42 10.48
C ASN A 200 -0.83 -15.92 11.46
N GLN A 201 -0.32 -14.70 11.26
CA GLN A 201 0.83 -14.14 11.96
C GLN A 201 2.06 -15.07 11.96
N ILE A 202 2.17 -15.94 10.95
CA ILE A 202 3.27 -16.88 10.79
C ILE A 202 4.53 -16.09 10.48
N THR A 203 5.58 -16.32 11.26
CA THR A 203 6.87 -15.65 11.06
C THR A 203 7.44 -15.99 9.69
N PRO A 204 7.71 -14.98 8.83
CA PRO A 204 8.35 -15.20 7.55
C PRO A 204 9.75 -15.79 7.70
N SER A 205 10.19 -16.60 6.74
CA SER A 205 11.51 -17.25 6.74
C SER A 205 12.70 -16.27 6.72
N ILE A 206 12.45 -15.05 6.27
CA ILE A 206 13.41 -13.95 6.19
C ILE A 206 13.35 -13.00 7.40
N PHE A 207 12.50 -13.30 8.40
CA PHE A 207 12.41 -12.49 9.61
C PHE A 207 13.72 -12.52 10.41
N ASP A 208 14.17 -11.35 10.88
CA ASP A 208 15.43 -11.14 11.64
C ASP A 208 16.73 -11.60 10.93
N LYS A 209 16.65 -12.03 9.67
CA LYS A 209 17.84 -12.26 8.84
C LYS A 209 18.53 -10.94 8.52
N HIS A 210 19.85 -10.97 8.59
CA HIS A 210 20.70 -9.83 8.26
C HIS A 210 21.07 -9.91 6.78
N PHE A 211 20.78 -8.84 6.04
CA PHE A 211 21.20 -8.66 4.66
C PHE A 211 22.16 -7.48 4.61
N TYR A 212 23.42 -7.73 4.32
CA TYR A 212 24.46 -6.71 4.35
C TYR A 212 24.46 -5.91 3.05
N LEU A 213 24.47 -4.58 3.15
CA LEU A 213 24.29 -3.69 1.99
C LEU A 213 25.40 -3.85 0.94
N ASP A 214 26.62 -4.15 1.39
CA ASP A 214 27.79 -4.29 0.53
C ASP A 214 27.88 -5.67 -0.15
N TYR A 215 27.41 -6.73 0.52
CA TYR A 215 27.61 -8.13 0.09
C TYR A 215 26.37 -8.73 -0.58
N ASP A 216 25.18 -8.37 -0.12
CA ASP A 216 23.91 -8.99 -0.51
C ASP A 216 23.20 -8.25 -1.65
N GLN A 217 23.97 -7.62 -2.55
CA GLN A 217 23.45 -6.77 -3.65
C GLN A 217 22.51 -7.50 -4.63
N ASN A 218 22.48 -8.83 -4.59
CA ASN A 218 21.60 -9.65 -5.40
C ASN A 218 20.11 -9.53 -4.99
N TYR A 219 19.83 -9.20 -3.73
CA TYR A 219 18.47 -9.08 -3.23
C TYR A 219 17.84 -7.74 -3.61
N PHE A 220 16.59 -7.76 -4.09
CA PHE A 220 15.92 -6.55 -4.58
C PHE A 220 15.76 -5.47 -3.52
N HIS A 221 15.48 -5.85 -2.27
CA HIS A 221 15.38 -4.90 -1.17
C HIS A 221 16.73 -4.24 -0.85
N VAL A 222 17.85 -4.97 -0.91
CA VAL A 222 19.19 -4.40 -0.77
C VAL A 222 19.47 -3.38 -1.88
N LYS A 223 19.13 -3.70 -3.13
CA LYS A 223 19.27 -2.76 -4.26
C LYS A 223 18.51 -1.45 -4.02
N ILE A 224 17.29 -1.51 -3.50
CA ILE A 224 16.49 -0.32 -3.18
C ILE A 224 17.20 0.56 -2.15
N PHE A 225 17.74 -0.02 -1.07
CA PHE A 225 18.50 0.75 -0.08
C PHE A 225 19.75 1.39 -0.68
N ASN A 226 20.48 0.68 -1.54
CA ASN A 226 21.69 1.20 -2.19
C ASN A 226 21.40 2.29 -3.25
N GLU A 227 20.28 2.19 -3.98
CA GLU A 227 19.83 3.22 -4.92
C GLU A 227 19.42 4.52 -4.22
N ASN A 228 18.95 4.42 -2.96
CA ASN A 228 18.56 5.53 -2.10
C ASN A 228 17.56 6.52 -2.76
N GLN A 229 16.66 6.02 -3.61
CA GLN A 229 15.63 6.84 -4.26
C GLN A 229 14.34 6.87 -3.46
N ASN A 230 13.71 8.04 -3.35
CA ASN A 230 12.41 8.22 -2.67
C ASN A 230 11.19 7.84 -3.55
N ASN A 231 11.36 6.89 -4.46
CA ASN A 231 10.30 6.48 -5.37
C ASN A 231 9.60 5.22 -4.85
N ILE A 232 8.30 5.07 -5.14
CA ILE A 232 7.60 3.79 -4.90
C ILE A 232 8.03 2.79 -5.97
N PHE A 233 8.62 1.68 -5.53
CA PHE A 233 9.06 0.58 -6.38
C PHE A 233 7.91 -0.40 -6.58
N ILE A 234 7.57 -0.70 -7.83
CA ILE A 234 6.42 -1.54 -8.18
C ILE A 234 6.85 -2.56 -9.22
N LEU A 235 6.71 -3.84 -8.85
CA LEU A 235 6.80 -4.98 -9.75
C LEU A 235 5.38 -5.51 -9.95
N LYS A 236 4.81 -5.24 -11.13
CA LYS A 236 3.35 -5.36 -11.35
C LYS A 236 2.88 -6.77 -11.72
N ASN A 237 3.79 -7.66 -12.05
CA ASN A 237 3.50 -9.02 -12.51
C ASN A 237 4.65 -9.98 -12.17
N ALA A 238 4.38 -11.28 -12.25
CA ALA A 238 5.35 -12.34 -11.97
C ALA A 238 6.61 -12.27 -12.87
N GLU A 239 6.49 -11.77 -14.10
CA GLU A 239 7.64 -11.59 -15.00
C GLU A 239 8.63 -10.54 -14.49
N GLU A 240 8.14 -9.40 -14.01
CA GLU A 240 8.97 -8.36 -13.39
C GLU A 240 9.59 -8.90 -12.10
N ILE A 241 8.83 -9.65 -11.29
CA ILE A 241 9.33 -10.24 -10.05
C ILE A 241 10.46 -11.23 -10.35
N LYS A 242 10.29 -12.15 -11.31
CA LYS A 242 11.32 -13.13 -11.71
C LYS A 242 12.63 -12.50 -12.17
N LYS A 243 12.61 -11.27 -12.70
CA LYS A 243 13.83 -10.56 -13.10
C LYS A 243 14.59 -9.94 -11.93
N HIS A 244 13.88 -9.60 -10.86
CA HIS A 244 14.44 -8.84 -9.74
C HIS A 244 14.67 -9.68 -8.48
N PHE A 245 13.86 -10.71 -8.25
CA PHE A 245 13.95 -11.59 -7.09
C PHE A 245 14.91 -12.74 -7.38
N VAL A 246 15.85 -12.95 -6.47
CA VAL A 246 16.74 -14.12 -6.50
C VAL A 246 16.11 -15.20 -5.66
N TYR A 247 15.53 -16.19 -6.34
CA TYR A 247 14.91 -17.35 -5.70
C TYR A 247 15.97 -18.39 -5.35
N GLY A 248 15.96 -18.87 -4.09
CA GLY A 248 16.76 -20.03 -3.70
C GLY A 248 16.22 -21.32 -4.34
N LYS A 249 17.07 -22.36 -4.49
CA LYS A 249 16.72 -23.67 -5.09
C LYS A 249 15.53 -24.43 -4.44
N ARG A 250 14.97 -23.93 -3.33
CA ARG A 250 13.86 -24.55 -2.56
C ARG A 250 12.76 -23.56 -2.17
N SER A 251 12.66 -22.38 -2.79
CA SER A 251 11.59 -21.44 -2.45
C SER A 251 10.26 -21.93 -3.01
N ASN A 252 9.53 -22.71 -2.21
CA ASN A 252 8.06 -22.83 -2.28
C ASN A 252 7.41 -21.51 -1.81
N GLU A 253 7.92 -20.37 -2.26
CA GLU A 253 7.27 -19.10 -2.03
C GLU A 253 6.16 -19.01 -3.07
N ASP A 254 4.93 -19.28 -2.61
CA ASP A 254 3.69 -19.11 -3.37
C ASP A 254 3.82 -17.93 -4.32
N GLU A 255 3.60 -18.15 -5.63
CA GLU A 255 3.93 -17.21 -6.70
C GLU A 255 3.48 -15.78 -6.35
N ILE A 256 4.43 -14.97 -5.87
CA ILE A 256 4.18 -13.54 -5.65
C ILE A 256 3.86 -12.98 -7.04
N VAL A 257 2.65 -12.43 -7.17
CA VAL A 257 2.18 -11.89 -8.45
C VAL A 257 2.41 -10.39 -8.53
N GLN A 258 2.47 -9.69 -7.39
CA GLN A 258 2.79 -8.26 -7.30
C GLN A 258 3.62 -7.96 -6.07
N TYR A 259 4.57 -7.05 -6.24
CA TYR A 259 5.41 -6.55 -5.17
C TYR A 259 5.44 -5.04 -5.20
N ILE A 260 5.26 -4.42 -4.04
CA ILE A 260 5.28 -2.98 -3.85
C ILE A 260 6.25 -2.69 -2.70
N ALA A 261 7.19 -1.78 -2.94
CA ALA A 261 8.13 -1.29 -1.94
C ALA A 261 8.01 0.22 -1.82
N ILE A 262 7.82 0.71 -0.60
CA ILE A 262 7.65 2.12 -0.29
C ILE A 262 8.75 2.52 0.70
N PRO A 263 9.73 3.33 0.27
CA PRO A 263 10.82 3.75 1.14
C PRO A 263 10.33 4.75 2.19
N VAL A 264 10.86 4.63 3.41
CA VAL A 264 10.78 5.62 4.48
C VAL A 264 12.10 6.37 4.48
N VAL A 265 12.08 7.64 4.07
CA VAL A 265 13.28 8.47 3.87
C VAL A 265 13.40 9.51 4.97
N CYS A 266 14.62 9.71 5.46
CA CYS A 266 14.98 10.77 6.40
C CYS A 266 16.05 11.69 5.75
N GLU A 267 15.95 13.01 5.97
CA GLU A 267 16.66 14.06 5.22
C GLU A 267 18.20 13.97 5.29
N ASN A 268 18.78 13.19 6.19
CA ASN A 268 20.24 13.02 6.33
C ASN A 268 20.73 11.57 6.32
N GLU A 269 19.82 10.60 6.32
CA GLU A 269 20.15 9.17 6.45
C GLU A 269 19.76 8.36 5.21
N GLY A 270 19.02 8.98 4.28
CA GLY A 270 18.45 8.29 3.14
C GLY A 270 17.31 7.37 3.56
N ILE A 271 17.20 6.21 2.92
CA ILE A 271 16.21 5.19 3.27
C ILE A 271 16.60 4.56 4.62
N VAL A 272 15.78 4.79 5.65
CA VAL A 272 15.94 4.21 7.00
C VAL A 272 15.15 2.91 7.14
N SER A 273 14.02 2.81 6.45
CA SER A 273 13.17 1.63 6.43
C SER A 273 12.49 1.47 5.07
N LEU A 274 12.04 0.25 4.76
CA LEU A 274 11.34 -0.09 3.52
C LEU A 274 10.09 -0.89 3.84
N LEU A 275 8.92 -0.32 3.55
CA LEU A 275 7.63 -0.99 3.68
C LEU A 275 7.38 -1.82 2.42
N GLN A 276 7.11 -3.10 2.59
CA GLN A 276 6.95 -4.08 1.53
C GLN A 276 5.55 -4.67 1.58
N ILE A 277 4.88 -4.71 0.43
CA ILE A 277 3.57 -5.36 0.27
C ILE A 277 3.73 -6.41 -0.84
N GLU A 278 3.55 -7.66 -0.44
CA GLU A 278 3.64 -8.84 -1.29
C GLU A 278 2.24 -9.39 -1.50
N ILE A 279 1.81 -9.52 -2.74
CA ILE A 279 0.51 -10.12 -3.09
C ILE A 279 0.76 -11.47 -3.72
N LYS A 280 0.17 -12.50 -3.12
CA LYS A 280 0.19 -13.89 -3.60
C LYS A 280 -1.16 -14.22 -4.26
N GLU A 281 -1.14 -15.29 -5.06
CA GLU A 281 -2.28 -15.80 -5.85
C GLU A 281 -2.79 -14.83 -6.93
N ASN A 282 -3.82 -15.21 -7.71
CA ASN A 282 -4.43 -14.41 -8.80
C ASN A 282 -5.25 -13.18 -8.32
N MET A 283 -4.74 -12.49 -7.32
CA MET A 283 -5.25 -11.26 -6.74
C MET A 283 -4.30 -10.12 -7.15
N LEU A 284 -4.78 -9.20 -7.99
CA LEU A 284 -3.97 -8.06 -8.43
C LEU A 284 -4.60 -6.78 -7.91
N ILE A 285 -3.87 -6.02 -7.10
CA ILE A 285 -4.27 -4.70 -6.62
C ILE A 285 -4.55 -3.75 -7.80
N GLY A 286 -3.71 -3.80 -8.83
CA GLY A 286 -3.85 -3.01 -10.04
C GLY A 286 -3.10 -3.65 -11.20
N ARG A 287 -3.29 -3.17 -12.43
CA ARG A 287 -2.63 -3.73 -13.63
C ARG A 287 -1.50 -2.86 -14.15
N THR A 288 -1.62 -1.56 -13.93
CA THR A 288 -0.58 -0.61 -14.28
C THR A 288 0.08 -0.07 -13.03
N LYS A 289 1.31 0.44 -13.18
CA LYS A 289 2.02 1.08 -12.06
C LYS A 289 1.23 2.26 -11.52
N GLU A 290 0.47 2.97 -12.35
CA GLU A 290 -0.39 4.09 -11.95
C GLU A 290 -1.58 3.64 -11.09
N GLU A 291 -2.25 2.54 -11.44
CA GLU A 291 -3.35 2.00 -10.63
C GLU A 291 -2.85 1.55 -9.25
N ILE A 292 -1.70 0.87 -9.23
CA ILE A 292 -1.07 0.43 -7.98
C ILE A 292 -0.64 1.65 -7.15
N ARG A 293 -0.07 2.70 -7.77
CA ARG A 293 0.23 3.97 -7.07
C ARG A 293 -1.03 4.64 -6.52
N GLU A 294 -2.12 4.69 -7.29
CA GLU A 294 -3.40 5.24 -6.82
C GLU A 294 -3.93 4.45 -5.60
N PHE A 295 -3.81 3.12 -5.61
CA PHE A 295 -4.17 2.27 -4.47
C PHE A 295 -3.29 2.48 -3.24
N VAL A 296 -1.98 2.64 -3.43
CA VAL A 296 -0.99 2.77 -2.36
C VAL A 296 -0.96 4.17 -1.75
N LYS A 297 -1.43 5.18 -2.48
CA LYS A 297 -1.42 6.58 -2.06
C LYS A 297 -1.92 6.83 -0.61
N PRO A 298 -3.00 6.19 -0.13
CA PRO A 298 -3.45 6.39 1.25
C PRO A 298 -2.45 5.85 2.29
N PHE A 299 -1.65 4.83 1.96
CA PHE A 299 -0.61 4.30 2.86
C PHE A 299 0.54 5.29 3.10
N MET A 300 0.65 6.37 2.32
CA MET A 300 1.64 7.43 2.56
C MET A 300 1.43 8.11 3.92
N ALA A 301 0.21 8.11 4.47
CA ALA A 301 -0.04 8.55 5.84
C ALA A 301 0.73 7.68 6.86
N TYR A 302 0.73 6.35 6.67
CA TYR A 302 1.52 5.46 7.50
C TYR A 302 3.03 5.60 7.29
N ILE A 303 3.48 5.91 6.07
CA ILE A 303 4.89 6.25 5.85
C ILE A 303 5.29 7.46 6.67
N HIS A 304 4.45 8.50 6.71
CA HIS A 304 4.71 9.66 7.56
C HIS A 304 4.74 9.30 9.06
N VAL A 305 3.79 8.47 9.53
CA VAL A 305 3.81 7.96 10.91
C VAL A 305 5.11 7.22 11.23
N LEU A 306 5.60 6.38 10.31
CA LEU A 306 6.88 5.68 10.44
C LEU A 306 8.05 6.67 10.48
N THR A 307 8.12 7.65 9.57
CA THR A 307 9.18 8.66 9.56
C THR A 307 9.24 9.42 10.89
N VAL A 308 8.11 9.91 11.38
CA VAL A 308 8.04 10.64 12.67
C VAL A 308 8.45 9.75 13.83
N SER A 309 7.95 8.52 13.86
CA SER A 309 8.26 7.57 14.93
C SER A 309 9.75 7.18 14.96
N TYR A 310 10.38 7.10 13.79
CA TYR A 310 11.82 6.87 13.69
C TYR A 310 12.61 8.03 14.33
N TYR A 311 12.31 9.28 13.95
CA TYR A 311 12.96 10.45 14.55
C TYR A 311 12.71 10.56 16.06
N GLN A 312 11.51 10.20 16.53
CA GLN A 312 11.19 10.19 17.95
C GLN A 312 12.04 9.18 18.72
N GLU A 313 12.21 7.95 18.20
CA GLU A 313 13.06 6.95 18.83
C GLU A 313 14.54 7.40 18.86
N GLU A 314 15.06 7.97 17.77
CA GLU A 314 16.42 8.52 17.73
C GLU A 314 16.61 9.67 18.71
N LEU A 315 15.63 10.58 18.82
CA LEU A 315 15.65 11.65 19.82
C LEU A 315 15.69 11.08 21.24
N PHE A 316 14.86 10.08 21.55
CA PHE A 316 14.86 9.44 22.86
C PHE A 316 16.18 8.73 23.17
N LYS A 317 16.83 8.08 22.19
CA LYS A 317 18.17 7.50 22.35
C LYS A 317 19.20 8.58 22.71
N VAL A 318 19.18 9.73 22.04
CA VAL A 318 20.08 10.87 22.33
C VAL A 318 19.80 11.46 23.71
N LEU A 319 18.53 11.71 24.06
CA LEU A 319 18.14 12.25 25.36
C LEU A 319 18.55 11.31 26.50
N ALA A 320 18.26 10.02 26.38
CA ALA A 320 18.64 9.02 27.37
C ALA A 320 20.16 8.99 27.59
N LYS A 321 20.96 9.10 26.52
CA LYS A 321 22.43 9.18 26.63
C LYS A 321 22.88 10.45 27.34
N LYS A 322 22.29 11.61 27.02
CA LYS A 322 22.61 12.89 27.69
C LYS A 322 22.27 12.85 29.18
N PHE A 323 21.09 12.33 29.54
CA PHE A 323 20.71 12.19 30.94
C PHE A 323 21.58 11.20 31.71
N ASP A 324 22.02 10.10 31.09
CA ASP A 324 22.97 9.17 31.70
C ASP A 324 24.33 9.83 31.99
N ILE A 325 24.83 10.68 31.07
CA ILE A 325 26.05 11.48 31.29
C ILE A 325 25.86 12.46 32.45
N LEU A 326 24.73 13.18 32.49
CA LEU A 326 24.42 14.12 33.57
C LEU A 326 24.34 13.43 34.92
N LYS A 327 23.71 12.26 34.98
CA LYS A 327 23.62 11.45 36.21
C LYS A 327 25.02 11.03 36.68
N LYS A 328 25.83 10.45 35.80
CA LYS A 328 27.23 10.06 36.12
C LYS A 328 28.07 11.25 36.59
N SER A 329 27.88 12.43 36.00
CA SER A 329 28.57 13.66 36.42
C SER A 329 28.16 14.10 37.83
N LYS A 330 26.85 14.09 38.12
CA LYS A 330 26.32 14.42 39.46
C LYS A 330 26.81 13.43 40.52
N ASP A 331 26.80 12.13 40.20
CA ASP A 331 27.26 11.07 41.11
C ASP A 331 28.76 11.20 41.42
N ARG A 332 29.59 11.52 40.41
CA ARG A 332 31.02 11.82 40.59
C ARG A 332 31.27 13.06 41.46
N LYS A 333 30.48 14.13 41.26
CA LYS A 333 30.59 15.34 42.08
C LYS A 333 30.23 15.05 43.54
N LYS A 334 29.18 14.27 43.78
CA LYS A 334 28.78 13.84 45.12
C LYS A 334 29.86 13.00 45.80
N SER A 335 30.42 12.00 45.10
CA SER A 335 31.50 11.17 45.63
C SER A 335 32.77 11.96 45.92
N PHE A 336 33.08 12.99 45.13
CA PHE A 336 34.21 13.88 45.37
C PHE A 336 34.03 14.73 46.63
N ILE A 337 32.84 15.31 46.82
CA ILE A 337 32.50 16.10 48.03
C ILE A 337 32.53 15.22 49.28
N GLU A 338 31.95 14.01 49.23
CA GLU A 338 31.99 13.04 50.34
C GLU A 338 33.41 12.54 50.63
N GLY A 339 34.27 12.48 49.61
CA GLY A 339 35.69 12.21 49.76
C GLY A 339 36.41 13.35 50.48
N MET A 340 36.21 14.60 50.05
CA MET A 340 36.82 15.77 50.69
C MET A 340 36.37 15.97 52.14
N SER A 341 35.09 15.75 52.45
CA SER A 341 34.58 15.90 53.83
C SER A 341 35.21 14.90 54.81
N LYS A 342 35.69 13.74 54.32
CA LYS A 342 36.44 12.78 55.14
C LYS A 342 37.89 13.21 55.38
N TYR A 343 38.48 14.00 54.48
CA TYR A 343 39.83 14.54 54.64
C TYR A 343 39.86 15.78 55.55
N GLU A 344 38.78 16.58 55.61
CA GLU A 344 38.71 17.77 56.48
C GLU A 344 38.37 17.44 57.96
N GLN A 345 38.05 16.18 58.29
CA GLN A 345 37.78 15.73 59.66
C GLN A 345 39.01 15.19 60.40
N HIS A 346 40.18 15.21 59.75
CA HIS A 346 41.50 14.92 60.32
C HIS A 346 42.39 16.15 60.21
#